data_AF-A0A6B2FZS4-F1
#
_entry.id   AF-A0A6B2FZS4-F1
#
_cell.length_a   1.000
_cell.length_b   1.000
_cell.length_c   1.000
_cell.angle_alpha   90.00
_cell.angle_beta   90.00
_cell.angle_gamma   90.00
#
_symmetry.space_group_name_H-M   'P 1'
#
loop_
_entity.id
_entity.type
_entity.pdbx_description
1 polymer ?
#
loop_
_entity_poly.entity_id
_entity_poly.type
_entity_poly.pdbx_seq_one_letter_code
_entity_poly.pdbx_strand_id
1 'polypeptide(L)'
;VVQLKPFSEMLPQTPDEQIVRHLVYRHCNVCPHDVSYSLSQFDFLLTAHDNVNPHSIKSFVDLENCFADLINKISGQKGDGFLIKEISPADSVFSRTSIAVPVGLDTKNGYYTKIKVIIKVSVKTNPFEEDINGFKKHELFLMAKIVIFLKKLNIQAYLTSSSIEIFYKNYCFTAKVYISRQLKILYGMSLKNTDLKEMYINDSIKFHYQSSHVSFIKGFASRFPSFSSTARLFKRWISSQFLIEYVPEQICELITAYVYNNPYPYYCPHHHLNGLRQVLTLIHTYDWNNSIIVVSDPASKVDESAVMEVERAIK
;
A
#
# COMPACT_ATOMS: atom_id res chain seq x y z
N VAL A 1 16.08 -22.24 31.82
CA VAL A 1 15.16 -21.38 31.04
C VAL A 1 16.03 -20.56 30.09
N VAL A 2 15.77 -20.59 28.78
CA VAL A 2 16.53 -19.77 27.82
C VAL A 2 16.12 -18.32 28.03
N GLN A 3 17.04 -17.48 28.52
CA GLN A 3 16.83 -16.04 28.52
C GLN A 3 17.11 -15.54 27.10
N LEU A 4 16.05 -15.15 26.40
CA LEU A 4 16.16 -14.54 25.07
C LEU A 4 16.82 -13.17 25.21
N LYS A 5 17.84 -12.92 24.40
CA LYS A 5 18.47 -11.61 24.34
C LYS A 5 17.59 -10.66 23.50
N PRO A 6 17.49 -9.38 23.88
CA PRO A 6 16.84 -8.38 23.03
C PRO A 6 17.58 -8.29 21.68
N PHE A 7 16.86 -7.87 20.64
CA PHE A 7 17.45 -7.52 19.34
C PHE A 7 18.62 -6.55 19.57
N SER A 8 19.82 -6.90 19.11
CA SER A 8 21.00 -6.04 19.17
C SER A 8 21.49 -5.67 17.78
N GLU A 9 22.11 -4.50 17.67
CA GLU A 9 22.59 -3.87 16.42
C GLU A 9 23.55 -4.77 15.61
N MET A 10 24.20 -5.73 16.26
CA MET A 10 25.28 -6.51 15.66
C MET A 10 24.80 -7.74 14.88
N LEU A 11 23.53 -8.17 15.03
CA LEU A 11 22.83 -9.16 14.20
C LEU A 11 21.41 -9.36 14.80
N PRO A 12 20.33 -8.93 14.13
CA PRO A 12 18.96 -9.13 14.61
C PRO A 12 18.62 -10.64 14.60
N GLN A 13 18.93 -11.35 15.69
CA GLN A 13 18.63 -12.78 15.78
C GLN A 13 17.17 -12.98 16.16
N THR A 14 16.41 -13.59 15.25
CA THR A 14 15.03 -13.95 15.52
C THR A 14 14.95 -14.91 16.71
N PRO A 15 13.81 -14.98 17.44
CA PRO A 15 13.65 -15.92 18.55
C PRO A 15 14.00 -17.37 18.16
N ASP A 16 13.63 -17.78 16.95
CA ASP A 16 13.91 -19.12 16.43
C ASP A 16 15.42 -19.39 16.31
N GLU A 17 16.19 -18.41 15.82
CA GLU A 17 17.66 -18.53 15.72
C GLU A 17 18.32 -18.65 17.10
N GLN A 18 17.84 -17.88 18.08
CA GLN A 18 18.35 -17.95 19.45
C GLN A 18 18.05 -19.31 20.09
N ILE A 19 16.85 -19.84 19.87
CA ILE A 19 16.44 -21.15 20.38
C ILE A 19 17.29 -22.25 19.74
N VAL A 20 17.40 -22.28 18.41
CA VAL A 20 18.17 -23.31 17.70
C VAL A 20 19.64 -23.25 18.10
N ARG A 21 20.25 -22.05 18.19
CA ARG A 21 21.64 -21.92 18.68
C ARG A 21 21.81 -22.49 20.09
N HIS A 22 20.89 -22.19 21.00
CA HIS A 22 20.95 -22.74 22.35
C HIS A 22 20.84 -24.26 22.36
N LEU A 23 19.91 -24.82 21.59
CA LEU A 23 19.68 -26.26 21.56
C LEU A 23 20.85 -27.01 20.94
N VAL A 24 21.37 -26.56 19.80
CA VAL A 24 22.49 -27.22 19.11
C VAL A 24 23.78 -27.10 19.95
N TYR A 25 24.04 -25.96 20.57
CA TYR A 25 25.15 -25.83 21.51
C TYR A 25 25.02 -26.81 22.69
N ARG A 26 23.83 -26.86 23.31
CA ARG A 26 23.61 -27.66 24.51
C ARG A 26 23.59 -29.16 24.26
N HIS A 27 23.03 -29.60 23.15
CA HIS A 27 22.74 -31.02 22.90
C HIS A 27 23.64 -31.66 21.84
N CYS A 28 24.26 -30.86 20.97
CA CYS A 28 25.13 -31.35 19.91
C CYS A 28 26.59 -30.87 20.06
N ASN A 29 26.88 -30.06 21.08
CA ASN A 29 28.20 -29.50 21.36
C ASN A 29 28.83 -28.73 20.17
N VAL A 30 27.98 -28.18 19.28
CA VAL A 30 28.42 -27.33 18.17
C VAL A 30 28.63 -25.92 18.69
N CYS A 31 29.77 -25.30 18.36
CA CYS A 31 30.01 -23.93 18.79
C CYS A 31 28.99 -22.97 18.15
N PRO A 32 28.44 -21.99 18.89
CA PRO A 32 27.43 -21.08 18.34
C PRO A 32 27.92 -20.26 17.13
N HIS A 33 29.25 -20.13 16.97
CA HIS A 33 29.89 -19.44 15.84
C HIS A 33 29.93 -20.29 14.57
N ASP A 34 29.82 -21.61 14.68
CA ASP A 34 29.78 -22.52 13.53
C ASP A 34 28.37 -22.62 12.92
N VAL A 35 27.37 -22.03 13.58
CA VAL A 35 25.98 -22.00 13.11
C VAL A 35 25.69 -20.66 12.43
N SER A 36 25.68 -20.68 11.10
CA SER A 36 25.28 -19.56 10.25
C SER A 36 23.79 -19.59 9.91
N TYR A 37 23.12 -18.45 9.99
CA TYR A 37 21.77 -18.27 9.44
C TYR A 37 21.82 -17.35 8.24
N SER A 38 21.28 -17.82 7.13
CA SER A 38 21.18 -17.03 5.89
C SER A 38 19.91 -16.19 5.85
N LEU A 39 18.89 -16.53 6.65
CA LEU A 39 17.56 -15.94 6.55
C LEU A 39 17.43 -14.58 7.26
N SER A 40 18.11 -14.35 8.38
CA SER A 40 18.12 -13.04 9.05
C SER A 40 19.07 -12.02 8.42
N GLN A 41 19.90 -12.41 7.45
CA GLN A 41 20.92 -11.53 6.87
C GLN A 41 20.32 -10.34 6.13
N PHE A 42 19.05 -10.41 5.72
CA PHE A 42 18.38 -9.33 5.01
C PHE A 42 17.36 -8.58 5.88
N ASP A 43 17.26 -8.90 7.17
CA ASP A 43 16.30 -8.25 8.08
C ASP A 43 16.57 -6.75 8.24
N PHE A 44 17.84 -6.33 8.17
CA PHE A 44 18.22 -4.93 8.17
C PHE A 44 17.66 -4.14 6.97
N LEU A 45 17.26 -4.83 5.90
CA LEU A 45 16.58 -4.21 4.75
C LEU A 45 15.10 -3.90 5.04
N LEU A 46 14.54 -4.37 6.15
CA LEU A 46 13.16 -4.10 6.53
C LEU A 46 13.03 -3.02 7.61
N THR A 47 14.13 -2.63 8.26
CA THR A 47 14.14 -1.64 9.33
C THR A 47 14.20 -0.21 8.77
N ALA A 48 13.55 0.73 9.45
CA ALA A 48 13.56 2.16 9.11
C ALA A 48 14.59 2.96 9.94
N HIS A 49 14.91 2.47 11.14
CA HIS A 49 15.84 3.08 12.08
C HIS A 49 16.56 2.00 12.89
N ASP A 50 17.71 2.36 13.45
CA ASP A 50 18.48 1.52 14.37
C ASP A 50 17.59 1.05 15.53
N ASN A 51 17.69 -0.23 15.90
CA ASN A 51 17.01 -0.87 17.04
C ASN A 51 15.50 -1.15 16.95
N VAL A 52 14.86 -1.07 15.78
CA VAL A 52 13.45 -1.49 15.62
C VAL A 52 13.37 -2.88 15.02
N ASN A 53 12.56 -3.77 15.63
CA ASN A 53 12.28 -5.10 15.08
C ASN A 53 11.74 -4.96 13.64
N PRO A 54 12.38 -5.60 12.62
CA PRO A 54 11.98 -5.52 11.20
C PRO A 54 10.54 -6.00 10.96
N HIS A 55 10.03 -6.87 11.83
CA HIS A 55 8.67 -7.41 11.78
C HIS A 55 7.67 -6.61 12.61
N SER A 56 8.10 -5.53 13.27
CA SER A 56 7.20 -4.67 14.04
C SER A 56 6.20 -3.98 13.10
N ILE A 57 4.92 -4.25 13.34
CA ILE A 57 3.82 -3.55 12.65
C ILE A 57 3.29 -2.35 13.44
N LYS A 58 3.91 -2.02 14.58
CA LYS A 58 3.38 -1.02 15.53
C LYS A 58 3.10 0.33 14.86
N SER A 59 4.06 0.86 14.11
CA SER A 59 3.89 2.16 13.44
C SER A 59 2.75 2.15 12.41
N PHE A 60 2.54 1.03 11.72
CA PHE A 60 1.40 0.85 10.82
C PHE A 60 0.07 0.84 11.58
N VAL A 61 0.01 0.13 12.71
CA VAL A 61 -1.19 0.09 13.57
C VAL A 61 -1.50 1.45 14.18
N ASP A 62 -0.48 2.18 14.65
CA ASP A 62 -0.64 3.52 15.20
C ASP A 62 -1.17 4.51 14.14
N LEU A 63 -0.69 4.40 12.90
CA LEU A 63 -1.23 5.14 11.76
C LEU A 63 -2.68 4.76 11.45
N GLU A 64 -2.99 3.46 11.39
CA GLU A 64 -4.35 2.96 11.12
C GLU A 64 -5.36 3.46 12.16
N ASN A 65 -4.98 3.45 13.44
CA ASN A 65 -5.79 3.99 14.53
C ASN A 65 -5.98 5.51 14.41
N CYS A 66 -4.92 6.24 14.05
CA CYS A 66 -5.01 7.68 13.81
C CYS A 66 -5.94 8.00 12.63
N PHE A 67 -5.86 7.23 11.55
CA PHE A 67 -6.70 7.39 10.38
C PHE A 67 -8.16 7.01 10.67
N ALA A 68 -8.42 5.96 11.45
CA ALA A 68 -9.78 5.60 11.87
C ALA A 68 -10.46 6.72 12.67
N ASP A 69 -9.74 7.36 13.58
CA ASP A 69 -10.24 8.53 14.32
C ASP A 69 -10.54 9.72 13.37
N LEU A 70 -9.69 9.94 12.36
CA LEU A 70 -9.92 10.95 11.34
C LEU A 70 -11.19 10.66 10.50
N ILE A 71 -11.38 9.39 10.08
CA ILE A 71 -12.59 8.93 9.38
C ILE A 71 -13.83 9.28 10.20
N ASN A 72 -13.84 8.94 11.48
CA ASN A 72 -14.99 9.15 12.36
C ASN A 72 -15.35 10.64 12.52
N LYS A 73 -14.36 11.55 12.43
CA LYS A 73 -14.61 12.99 12.50
C LYS A 73 -15.14 13.59 11.20
N ILE A 74 -14.68 13.11 10.05
CA ILE A 74 -14.91 13.76 8.75
C ILE A 74 -16.00 13.07 7.93
N SER A 75 -16.10 11.74 8.01
CA SER A 75 -17.03 10.97 7.17
C SER A 75 -18.48 11.28 7.52
N GLY A 76 -19.33 11.42 6.49
CA GLY A 76 -20.74 11.79 6.63
C GLY A 76 -21.00 13.28 6.91
N GLN A 77 -19.96 14.09 7.08
CA GLN A 77 -20.11 15.51 7.38
C GLN A 77 -20.59 16.32 6.17
N LYS A 78 -21.51 17.26 6.43
CA LYS A 78 -22.08 18.15 5.42
C LYS A 78 -21.41 19.52 5.49
N GLY A 79 -20.78 19.90 4.39
CA GLY A 79 -20.26 21.25 4.18
C GLY A 79 -21.20 22.09 3.33
N ASP A 80 -20.74 23.30 2.99
CA ASP A 80 -21.48 24.20 2.12
C ASP A 80 -21.41 23.72 0.65
N GLY A 81 -22.52 23.14 0.16
CA GLY A 81 -22.66 22.66 -1.22
C GLY A 81 -22.11 21.25 -1.47
N PHE A 82 -21.52 20.59 -0.48
CA PHE A 82 -20.96 19.25 -0.60
C PHE A 82 -21.24 18.38 0.64
N LEU A 83 -21.23 17.07 0.44
CA LEU A 83 -21.25 16.05 1.49
C LEU A 83 -20.00 15.19 1.33
N ILE A 84 -19.23 15.04 2.40
CA ILE A 84 -18.13 14.08 2.45
C ILE A 84 -18.73 12.71 2.73
N LYS A 85 -18.74 11.84 1.72
CA LYS A 85 -19.34 10.50 1.83
C LYS A 85 -18.44 9.55 2.59
N GLU A 86 -17.17 9.53 2.23
CA GLU A 86 -16.17 8.65 2.81
C GLU A 86 -14.78 9.26 2.62
N ILE A 87 -13.86 8.88 3.50
CA ILE A 87 -12.42 9.05 3.31
C ILE A 87 -11.81 7.65 3.33
N SER A 88 -11.10 7.30 2.28
CA SER A 88 -10.62 5.95 2.03
C SER A 88 -9.09 5.91 1.89
N PRO A 89 -8.44 4.81 2.27
CA PRO A 89 -6.99 4.68 2.17
C PRO A 89 -6.58 4.60 0.69
N ALA A 90 -5.43 5.18 0.33
CA ALA A 90 -4.95 5.18 -1.06
C ALA A 90 -3.45 4.88 -1.19
N ASP A 91 -2.80 4.56 -0.08
CA ASP A 91 -1.35 4.44 0.04
C ASP A 91 -0.97 3.03 0.55
N SER A 92 0.17 2.51 0.12
CA SER A 92 0.65 1.17 0.46
C SER A 92 1.01 1.01 1.94
N VAL A 93 1.12 2.12 2.69
CA VAL A 93 1.21 2.08 4.15
C VAL A 93 -0.02 1.41 4.79
N PHE A 94 -1.21 1.59 4.23
CA PHE A 94 -2.44 0.99 4.76
C PHE A 94 -2.57 -0.51 4.46
N SER A 95 -1.85 -1.00 3.44
CA SER A 95 -1.71 -2.43 3.19
C SER A 95 -0.44 -3.02 3.82
N ARG A 96 0.31 -2.22 4.59
CA ARG A 96 1.58 -2.57 5.25
C ARG A 96 2.68 -3.00 4.28
N THR A 97 2.60 -2.57 3.02
CA THR A 97 3.55 -2.94 1.96
C THR A 97 4.42 -1.77 1.49
N SER A 98 4.37 -0.62 2.16
CA SER A 98 5.20 0.54 1.85
C SER A 98 6.69 0.26 2.11
N ILE A 99 7.57 0.71 1.21
CA ILE A 99 9.02 0.56 1.37
C ILE A 99 9.47 1.19 2.70
N ALA A 100 9.08 2.45 2.91
CA ALA A 100 9.30 3.16 4.15
C ALA A 100 8.22 2.78 5.18
N VAL A 101 8.64 2.61 6.44
CA VAL A 101 7.70 2.49 7.56
C VAL A 101 7.06 3.86 7.79
N PRO A 102 5.75 3.95 8.03
CA PRO A 102 5.13 5.23 8.34
C PRO A 102 5.70 5.75 9.65
N VAL A 103 6.37 6.90 9.58
CA VAL A 103 6.81 7.66 10.75
C VAL A 103 5.89 8.88 10.84
N GLY A 104 5.45 9.19 12.07
CA GLY A 104 4.75 10.43 12.35
C GLY A 104 5.67 11.65 12.16
N LEU A 105 5.30 12.78 12.78
CA LEU A 105 6.13 13.99 12.79
C LEU A 105 7.56 13.65 13.23
N ASP A 106 8.51 13.82 12.32
CA ASP A 106 9.93 13.75 12.66
C ASP A 106 10.26 15.00 13.45
N THR A 107 10.32 14.87 14.77
CA THR A 107 10.60 15.99 15.68
C THR A 107 12.01 16.55 15.51
N LYS A 108 12.93 15.81 14.89
CA LYS A 108 14.31 16.26 14.67
C LYS A 108 14.41 17.16 13.45
N ASN A 109 13.77 16.77 12.34
CA ASN A 109 13.86 17.49 11.08
C ASN A 109 12.63 18.35 10.76
N GLY A 110 11.55 18.23 11.55
CA GLY A 110 10.31 19.00 11.36
C GLY A 110 9.50 18.59 10.13
N TYR A 111 9.73 17.41 9.56
CA TYR A 111 9.03 16.93 8.37
C TYR A 111 7.97 15.88 8.69
N TYR A 112 6.92 15.86 7.86
CA TYR A 112 5.91 14.83 7.87
C TYR A 112 6.07 13.91 6.66
N THR A 113 5.93 12.61 6.87
CA THR A 113 5.67 11.68 5.77
C THR A 113 4.27 11.97 5.22
N LYS A 114 4.17 12.23 3.91
CA LYS A 114 2.90 12.50 3.23
C LYS A 114 2.20 11.19 2.87
N ILE A 115 1.02 10.96 3.42
CA ILE A 115 0.27 9.70 3.26
C ILE A 115 -0.94 9.93 2.36
N LYS A 116 -1.02 9.23 1.24
CA LYS A 116 -2.10 9.44 0.27
C LYS A 116 -3.43 8.87 0.76
N VAL A 117 -4.48 9.68 0.67
CA VAL A 117 -5.87 9.28 0.96
C VAL A 117 -6.81 9.84 -0.10
N ILE A 118 -8.00 9.26 -0.22
CA ILE A 118 -9.04 9.75 -1.14
C ILE A 118 -10.23 10.22 -0.31
N ILE A 119 -10.70 11.44 -0.55
CA ILE A 119 -11.95 11.95 0.00
C ILE A 119 -12.99 11.89 -1.10
N LYS A 120 -13.99 11.02 -0.94
CA LYS A 120 -15.10 10.95 -1.87
C LYS A 120 -16.20 11.90 -1.44
N VAL A 121 -16.61 12.73 -2.36
CA VAL A 121 -17.63 13.76 -2.13
C VAL A 121 -18.81 13.60 -3.06
N SER A 122 -19.96 14.08 -2.61
CA SER A 122 -21.11 14.38 -3.47
C SER A 122 -21.42 15.86 -3.42
N VAL A 123 -21.67 16.43 -4.58
CA VAL A 123 -22.07 17.82 -4.77
C VAL A 123 -23.55 17.84 -5.14
N LYS A 124 -24.31 18.82 -4.62
CA LYS A 124 -25.78 18.89 -4.83
C LYS A 124 -26.15 19.28 -6.26
N THR A 125 -25.43 20.25 -6.82
CA THR A 125 -25.59 20.68 -8.21
C THR A 125 -24.54 19.97 -9.07
N ASN A 126 -24.71 20.00 -10.40
CA ASN A 126 -23.67 19.59 -11.34
C ASN A 126 -22.95 20.85 -11.82
N PRO A 127 -21.95 21.35 -11.09
CA PRO A 127 -21.36 22.66 -11.35
C PRO A 127 -20.30 22.64 -12.46
N PHE A 128 -20.14 21.52 -13.15
CA PHE A 128 -19.06 21.34 -14.12
C PHE A 128 -19.45 21.95 -15.46
N GLU A 129 -18.63 22.88 -15.92
CA GLU A 129 -18.59 23.30 -17.32
C GLU A 129 -18.20 22.08 -18.18
N GLU A 130 -18.64 22.02 -19.45
CA GLU A 130 -18.39 20.87 -20.33
C GLU A 130 -16.91 20.75 -20.79
N ASP A 131 -15.99 21.51 -20.20
CA ASP A 131 -14.57 21.53 -20.51
C ASP A 131 -13.67 21.04 -19.35
N ILE A 132 -12.46 20.60 -19.69
CA ILE A 132 -11.51 20.03 -18.71
C ILE A 132 -10.97 21.12 -17.77
N ASN A 133 -10.82 22.35 -18.26
CA ASN A 133 -10.28 23.45 -17.47
C ASN A 133 -11.29 23.91 -16.41
N GLY A 134 -12.56 24.03 -16.75
CA GLY A 134 -13.65 24.26 -15.81
C GLY A 134 -13.75 23.12 -14.79
N PHE A 135 -13.59 21.86 -15.20
CA PHE A 135 -13.55 20.73 -14.26
C PHE A 135 -12.42 20.89 -13.23
N LYS A 136 -11.19 21.16 -13.67
CA LYS A 136 -10.03 21.34 -12.76
C LYS A 136 -10.20 22.54 -11.82
N LYS A 137 -10.71 23.66 -12.33
CA LYS A 137 -11.02 24.84 -11.51
C LYS A 137 -12.07 24.52 -10.46
N HIS A 138 -13.09 23.74 -10.84
CA HIS A 138 -14.13 23.32 -9.91
C HIS A 138 -13.59 22.37 -8.84
N GLU A 139 -12.74 21.42 -9.21
CA GLU A 139 -12.06 20.52 -8.27
C GLU A 139 -11.23 21.32 -7.25
N LEU A 140 -10.44 22.30 -7.71
CA LEU A 140 -9.68 23.21 -6.85
C LEU A 140 -10.58 24.03 -5.91
N PHE A 141 -11.67 24.58 -6.43
CA PHE A 141 -12.63 25.34 -5.64
C PHE A 141 -13.29 24.48 -4.56
N LEU A 142 -13.67 23.25 -4.91
CA LEU A 142 -14.23 22.29 -3.96
C LEU A 142 -13.20 21.91 -2.88
N MET A 143 -11.94 21.68 -3.26
CA MET A 143 -10.85 21.45 -2.31
C MET A 143 -10.68 22.63 -1.34
N ALA A 144 -10.73 23.87 -1.83
CA ALA A 144 -10.67 25.07 -0.99
C ALA A 144 -11.83 25.14 0.01
N LYS A 145 -13.06 24.83 -0.42
CA LYS A 145 -14.23 24.75 0.48
C LYS A 145 -14.07 23.67 1.55
N ILE A 146 -13.52 22.50 1.19
CA ILE A 146 -13.24 21.42 2.14
C ILE A 146 -12.18 21.87 3.16
N VAL A 147 -11.11 22.55 2.73
CA VAL A 147 -10.09 23.10 3.66
C VAL A 147 -10.71 24.03 4.69
N ILE A 148 -11.55 24.98 4.26
CA ILE A 148 -12.24 25.90 5.17
C ILE A 148 -13.14 25.13 6.13
N PHE A 149 -13.85 24.11 5.64
CA PHE A 149 -14.70 23.26 6.46
C PHE A 149 -13.89 22.47 7.51
N LEU A 150 -12.76 21.86 7.14
CA LEU A 150 -11.89 21.14 8.06
C LEU A 150 -11.34 22.05 9.16
N LYS A 151 -10.97 23.30 8.81
CA LYS A 151 -10.55 24.30 9.81
C LYS A 151 -11.63 24.60 10.84
N LYS A 152 -12.91 24.65 10.43
CA LYS A 152 -14.06 24.81 11.36
C LYS A 152 -14.21 23.61 12.31
N LEU A 153 -13.75 22.42 11.92
CA LEU A 153 -13.69 21.23 12.77
C LEU A 153 -12.42 21.16 13.63
N ASN A 154 -11.64 22.24 13.72
CA ASN A 154 -10.33 22.29 14.38
C ASN A 154 -9.30 21.29 13.79
N ILE A 155 -9.41 21.00 12.49
CA ILE A 155 -8.45 20.17 11.75
C ILE A 155 -7.61 21.11 10.87
N GLN A 156 -6.29 21.08 11.06
CA GLN A 156 -5.37 21.86 10.25
C GLN A 156 -5.31 21.27 8.83
N ALA A 157 -5.65 22.08 7.84
CA ALA A 157 -5.61 21.68 6.44
C ALA A 157 -5.14 22.82 5.53
N TYR A 158 -4.43 22.46 4.46
CA TYR A 158 -3.87 23.37 3.49
C TYR A 158 -4.13 22.89 2.07
N LEU A 159 -4.36 23.84 1.17
CA LEU A 159 -4.59 23.56 -0.24
C LEU A 159 -3.26 23.50 -0.99
N THR A 160 -3.10 22.52 -1.86
CA THR A 160 -2.02 22.44 -2.86
C THR A 160 -2.60 22.53 -4.26
N SER A 161 -1.76 22.55 -5.30
CA SER A 161 -2.19 22.61 -6.70
C SER A 161 -3.05 21.42 -7.15
N SER A 162 -3.05 20.31 -6.42
CA SER A 162 -3.77 19.10 -6.84
C SER A 162 -4.33 18.25 -5.70
N SER A 163 -4.20 18.67 -4.45
CA SER A 163 -4.61 17.89 -3.27
C SER A 163 -4.81 18.78 -2.04
N ILE A 164 -5.36 18.21 -0.97
CA ILE A 164 -5.47 18.83 0.35
C ILE A 164 -4.48 18.15 1.29
N GLU A 165 -3.61 18.92 1.95
CA GLU A 165 -2.77 18.41 3.03
C GLU A 165 -3.51 18.56 4.36
N ILE A 166 -3.78 17.45 5.04
CA ILE A 166 -4.51 17.38 6.29
C ILE A 166 -3.54 16.96 7.39
N PHE A 167 -3.27 17.85 8.31
CA PHE A 167 -2.43 17.60 9.48
C PHE A 167 -3.32 17.13 10.62
N TYR A 168 -3.14 15.88 11.05
CA TYR A 168 -3.95 15.28 12.08
C TYR A 168 -3.09 14.46 13.04
N LYS A 169 -3.07 14.86 14.31
CA LYS A 169 -2.15 14.37 15.34
C LYS A 169 -0.70 14.44 14.82
N ASN A 170 -0.05 13.31 14.66
CA ASN A 170 1.35 13.22 14.25
C ASN A 170 1.51 12.90 12.75
N TYR A 171 0.44 12.93 11.94
CA TYR A 171 0.52 12.52 10.53
C TYR A 171 0.02 13.61 9.58
N CYS A 172 0.56 13.60 8.35
CA CYS A 172 0.08 14.42 7.25
C CYS A 172 -0.56 13.54 6.17
N PHE A 173 -1.86 13.70 5.97
CA PHE A 173 -2.60 13.01 4.93
C PHE A 173 -2.76 13.92 3.71
N THR A 174 -2.23 13.48 2.56
CA THR A 174 -2.45 14.15 1.27
C THR A 174 -3.70 13.59 0.62
N ALA A 175 -4.80 14.31 0.75
CA ALA A 175 -6.11 13.93 0.26
C ALA A 175 -6.34 14.37 -1.19
N LYS A 176 -6.61 13.41 -2.07
CA LYS A 176 -7.20 13.64 -3.39
C LYS A 176 -8.72 13.65 -3.26
N VAL A 177 -9.38 14.63 -3.88
CA VAL A 177 -10.85 14.72 -3.85
C VAL A 177 -11.41 14.00 -5.06
N TYR A 178 -12.27 13.02 -4.82
CA TYR A 178 -12.94 12.27 -5.86
C TYR A 178 -14.45 12.55 -5.84
N ILE A 179 -15.00 13.05 -6.94
CA ILE A 179 -16.44 13.34 -7.03
C ILE A 179 -17.18 12.06 -7.43
N SER A 180 -18.27 11.73 -6.75
CA SER A 180 -19.01 10.47 -6.97
C SER A 180 -19.41 10.18 -8.42
N ARG A 181 -19.62 11.21 -9.26
CA ARG A 181 -20.01 11.09 -10.67
C ARG A 181 -18.86 11.42 -11.64
N GLN A 182 -17.63 11.60 -11.14
CA GLN A 182 -16.47 12.08 -11.90
C GLN A 182 -16.22 11.25 -13.15
N LEU A 183 -16.09 9.92 -13.03
CA LEU A 183 -15.89 9.05 -14.19
C LEU A 183 -17.01 9.20 -15.23
N LYS A 184 -18.28 9.22 -14.80
CA LYS A 184 -19.41 9.39 -15.73
C LYS A 184 -19.35 10.72 -16.48
N ILE A 185 -18.95 11.80 -15.80
CA ILE A 185 -18.78 13.12 -16.40
C ILE A 185 -17.65 13.08 -17.43
N LEU A 186 -16.50 12.50 -17.07
CA LEU A 186 -15.33 12.43 -17.93
C LEU A 186 -15.54 11.52 -19.14
N TYR A 187 -16.24 10.41 -18.99
CA TYR A 187 -16.67 9.57 -20.11
C TYR A 187 -17.67 10.31 -21.01
N GLY A 188 -18.65 11.02 -20.44
CA GLY A 188 -19.58 11.83 -21.24
C GLY A 188 -18.86 12.94 -22.01
N MET A 189 -17.85 13.55 -21.39
CA MET A 189 -16.96 14.47 -22.07
C MET A 189 -16.24 13.72 -23.19
N SER A 190 -15.60 12.58 -22.94
CA SER A 190 -14.71 11.84 -23.87
C SER A 190 -15.28 11.70 -25.27
N LEU A 191 -16.56 11.33 -25.36
CA LEU A 191 -17.32 11.19 -26.60
C LEU A 191 -17.30 12.44 -27.51
N LYS A 192 -17.09 13.64 -26.97
CA LYS A 192 -17.14 14.91 -27.73
C LYS A 192 -15.79 15.46 -28.25
N ASN A 193 -14.62 14.94 -27.82
CA ASN A 193 -13.29 15.58 -28.09
C ASN A 193 -12.09 14.67 -27.70
N THR A 194 -11.33 14.04 -28.60
CA THR A 194 -10.51 12.85 -28.25
C THR A 194 -9.21 13.11 -27.45
N ASP A 195 -8.48 14.19 -27.70
CA ASP A 195 -7.01 14.18 -27.48
C ASP A 195 -6.53 14.56 -26.06
N LEU A 196 -7.43 15.03 -25.17
CA LEU A 196 -7.08 15.43 -23.79
C LEU A 196 -7.77 14.59 -22.71
N LYS A 197 -8.60 13.60 -23.09
CA LYS A 197 -9.36 12.80 -22.11
C LYS A 197 -8.62 11.59 -21.58
N GLU A 198 -7.79 10.93 -22.37
CA GLU A 198 -7.21 9.64 -21.97
C GLU A 198 -6.40 9.77 -20.68
N MET A 199 -5.51 10.76 -20.59
CA MET A 199 -4.69 10.96 -19.38
C MET A 199 -5.53 11.25 -18.14
N TYR A 200 -6.51 12.15 -18.23
CA TYR A 200 -7.33 12.54 -17.07
C TYR A 200 -8.34 11.45 -16.64
N ILE A 201 -8.85 10.68 -17.61
CA ILE A 201 -9.68 9.50 -17.35
C ILE A 201 -8.83 8.41 -16.69
N ASN A 202 -7.64 8.13 -17.21
CA ASN A 202 -6.74 7.12 -16.65
C ASN A 202 -6.34 7.47 -15.21
N ASP A 203 -6.04 8.73 -14.92
CA ASP A 203 -5.80 9.20 -13.56
C ASP A 203 -7.03 9.01 -12.67
N SER A 204 -8.22 9.37 -13.15
CA SER A 204 -9.46 9.21 -12.40
C SER A 204 -9.83 7.74 -12.14
N ILE A 205 -9.55 6.85 -13.11
CA ILE A 205 -9.69 5.40 -12.99
C ILE A 205 -8.73 4.89 -11.92
N LYS A 206 -7.45 5.27 -12.02
CA LYS A 206 -6.43 4.89 -11.04
C LYS A 206 -6.86 5.27 -9.63
N PHE A 207 -7.32 6.51 -9.42
CA PHE A 207 -7.83 6.93 -8.11
C PHE A 207 -9.08 6.16 -7.68
N HIS A 208 -10.01 5.90 -8.60
CA HIS A 208 -11.23 5.17 -8.29
C HIS A 208 -10.96 3.77 -7.72
N TYR A 209 -9.99 3.05 -8.29
CA TYR A 209 -9.66 1.68 -7.87
C TYR A 209 -8.57 1.58 -6.80
N GLN A 210 -7.85 2.67 -6.51
CA GLN A 210 -6.73 2.66 -5.57
C GLN A 210 -7.14 2.17 -4.16
N SER A 211 -8.28 2.62 -3.63
CA SER A 211 -8.76 2.18 -2.31
C SER A 211 -9.18 0.71 -2.29
N SER A 212 -9.77 0.23 -3.38
CA SER A 212 -10.10 -1.19 -3.54
C SER A 212 -8.83 -2.05 -3.58
N HIS A 213 -7.81 -1.62 -4.33
CA HIS A 213 -6.51 -2.29 -4.38
C HIS A 213 -5.85 -2.37 -3.00
N VAL A 214 -5.78 -1.26 -2.25
CA VAL A 214 -5.22 -1.26 -0.89
C VAL A 214 -5.97 -2.24 0.02
N SER A 215 -7.30 -2.29 -0.08
CA SER A 215 -8.14 -3.18 0.72
C SER A 215 -7.92 -4.65 0.36
N PHE A 216 -7.80 -4.95 -0.93
CA PHE A 216 -7.47 -6.27 -1.46
C PHE A 216 -6.11 -6.78 -0.95
N ILE A 217 -5.06 -5.96 -1.08
CA ILE A 217 -3.72 -6.31 -0.62
C ILE A 217 -3.64 -6.40 0.92
N LYS A 218 -4.42 -5.58 1.64
CA LYS A 218 -4.54 -5.70 3.09
C LYS A 218 -5.12 -7.07 3.52
N GLY A 219 -5.98 -7.67 2.71
CA GLY A 219 -6.44 -9.06 2.91
C GLY A 219 -5.28 -10.05 2.94
N PHE A 220 -4.35 -9.95 1.98
CA PHE A 220 -3.14 -10.77 1.95
C PHE A 220 -2.23 -10.53 3.16
N ALA A 221 -1.97 -9.27 3.51
CA ALA A 221 -1.18 -8.92 4.68
C ALA A 221 -1.77 -9.44 6.00
N SER A 222 -3.11 -9.57 6.06
CA SER A 222 -3.81 -10.08 7.24
C SER A 222 -3.79 -11.61 7.32
N ARG A 223 -3.83 -12.29 6.16
CA ARG A 223 -3.81 -13.75 6.08
C ARG A 223 -2.41 -14.34 6.19
N PHE A 224 -1.41 -13.67 5.62
CA PHE A 224 -0.06 -14.19 5.46
C PHE A 224 0.96 -13.31 6.20
N PRO A 225 1.50 -13.73 7.36
CA PRO A 225 2.36 -12.90 8.21
C PRO A 225 3.62 -12.36 7.52
N SER A 226 4.20 -13.13 6.60
CA SER A 226 5.43 -12.76 5.88
C SER A 226 5.16 -11.88 4.65
N PHE A 227 3.92 -11.76 4.18
CA PHE A 227 3.56 -11.12 2.91
C PHE A 227 4.00 -9.65 2.84
N SER A 228 3.65 -8.86 3.87
CA SER A 228 4.03 -7.44 3.95
C SER A 228 5.53 -7.25 3.81
N SER A 229 6.31 -8.09 4.50
CA SER A 229 7.77 -8.02 4.48
C SER A 229 8.32 -8.45 3.11
N THR A 230 7.75 -9.48 2.49
CA THR A 230 8.13 -9.91 1.13
C THR A 230 7.88 -8.80 0.10
N ALA A 231 6.68 -8.22 0.09
CA ALA A 231 6.32 -7.16 -0.85
C ALA A 231 7.24 -5.95 -0.71
N ARG A 232 7.58 -5.57 0.52
CA ARG A 232 8.52 -4.47 0.81
C ARG A 232 9.92 -4.77 0.30
N LEU A 233 10.44 -5.98 0.53
CA LEU A 233 11.74 -6.39 -0.01
C LEU A 233 11.74 -6.42 -1.53
N PHE A 234 10.68 -6.92 -2.16
CA PHE A 234 10.59 -6.95 -3.61
C PHE A 234 10.58 -5.55 -4.20
N LYS A 235 9.81 -4.62 -3.64
CA LYS A 235 9.84 -3.21 -4.04
C LYS A 235 11.23 -2.57 -3.85
N ARG A 236 11.93 -2.89 -2.76
CA ARG A 236 13.33 -2.44 -2.54
C ARG A 236 14.27 -3.03 -3.57
N TRP A 237 14.12 -4.30 -3.92
CA TRP A 237 14.89 -4.94 -4.97
C TRP A 237 14.66 -4.25 -6.32
N ILE A 238 13.41 -4.02 -6.74
CA ILE A 238 13.07 -3.27 -7.95
C ILE A 238 13.70 -1.86 -7.95
N SER A 239 13.63 -1.16 -6.81
CA SER A 239 14.25 0.16 -6.65
C SER A 239 15.77 0.12 -6.81
N SER A 240 16.44 -0.90 -6.27
CA SER A 240 17.90 -1.09 -6.44
C SER A 240 18.33 -1.33 -7.89
N GLN A 241 17.40 -1.76 -8.74
CA GLN A 241 17.62 -1.93 -10.17
C GLN A 241 17.23 -0.68 -10.99
N PHE A 242 16.85 0.43 -10.34
CA PHE A 242 16.34 1.66 -10.98
C PHE A 242 15.07 1.45 -11.81
N LEU A 243 14.26 0.45 -11.46
CA LEU A 243 13.04 0.09 -12.21
C LEU A 243 11.73 0.57 -11.55
N ILE A 244 11.79 1.20 -10.37
CA ILE A 244 10.59 1.55 -9.59
C ILE A 244 9.70 2.60 -10.26
N GLU A 245 10.25 3.42 -11.16
CA GLU A 245 9.47 4.39 -11.95
C GLU A 245 8.69 3.72 -13.09
N TYR A 246 9.16 2.57 -13.56
CA TYR A 246 8.56 1.81 -14.66
C TYR A 246 7.63 0.69 -14.18
N VAL A 247 7.85 0.20 -12.95
CA VAL A 247 7.05 -0.87 -12.34
C VAL A 247 6.22 -0.28 -11.18
N PRO A 248 4.91 -0.06 -11.37
CA PRO A 248 4.05 0.46 -10.32
C PRO A 248 4.05 -0.43 -9.08
N GLU A 249 3.98 0.17 -7.88
CA GLU A 249 3.93 -0.57 -6.62
C GLU A 249 2.79 -1.60 -6.57
N GLN A 250 1.66 -1.29 -7.21
CA GLN A 250 0.51 -2.19 -7.33
C GLN A 250 0.87 -3.49 -8.05
N ILE A 251 1.70 -3.42 -9.10
CA ILE A 251 2.18 -4.60 -9.82
C ILE A 251 3.09 -5.43 -8.92
N CYS A 252 4.00 -4.78 -8.18
CA CYS A 252 4.85 -5.48 -7.22
C CYS A 252 4.03 -6.23 -6.15
N GLU A 253 2.98 -5.59 -5.64
CA GLU A 253 2.06 -6.18 -4.67
C GLU A 253 1.27 -7.35 -5.26
N LEU A 254 0.78 -7.24 -6.51
CA LEU A 254 0.04 -8.30 -7.20
C LEU A 254 0.91 -9.51 -7.56
N ILE A 255 2.13 -9.29 -8.05
CA ILE A 255 3.11 -10.37 -8.29
C ILE A 255 3.43 -11.09 -6.97
N THR A 256 3.61 -10.33 -5.89
CA THR A 256 3.81 -10.93 -4.56
C THR A 256 2.57 -11.71 -4.14
N ALA A 257 1.36 -11.16 -4.33
CA ALA A 257 0.12 -11.81 -3.95
C ALA A 257 -0.11 -13.12 -4.72
N TYR A 258 0.26 -13.16 -6.00
CA TYR A 258 0.21 -14.37 -6.81
C TYR A 258 1.04 -15.50 -6.20
N VAL A 259 2.28 -15.24 -5.75
CA VAL A 259 3.14 -16.26 -5.11
C VAL A 259 2.51 -16.83 -3.84
N TYR A 260 1.80 -16.02 -3.06
CA TYR A 260 1.13 -16.48 -1.84
C TYR A 260 -0.20 -17.20 -2.14
N ASN A 261 -0.89 -16.80 -3.20
CA ASN A 261 -2.15 -17.41 -3.62
C ASN A 261 -1.93 -18.75 -4.33
N ASN A 262 -0.85 -18.85 -5.12
CA ASN A 262 -0.50 -19.99 -5.96
C ASN A 262 0.92 -20.47 -5.62
N PRO A 263 1.12 -21.13 -4.46
CA PRO A 263 2.46 -21.48 -3.99
C PRO A 263 3.12 -22.63 -4.77
N TYR A 264 2.35 -23.44 -5.51
CA TYR A 264 2.85 -24.57 -6.27
C TYR A 264 3.90 -24.12 -7.31
N PRO A 265 5.02 -24.85 -7.51
CA PRO A 265 5.39 -26.16 -6.94
C PRO A 265 6.01 -26.12 -5.54
N TYR A 266 6.14 -24.94 -4.95
CA TYR A 266 6.70 -24.74 -3.61
C TYR A 266 5.60 -24.75 -2.53
N TYR A 267 6.00 -24.38 -1.31
CA TYR A 267 5.09 -24.09 -0.21
C TYR A 267 4.85 -22.59 -0.09
N CYS A 268 3.68 -22.23 0.46
CA CYS A 268 3.38 -20.84 0.79
C CYS A 268 4.51 -20.23 1.64
N PRO A 269 5.04 -19.06 1.28
CA PRO A 269 6.17 -18.50 2.00
C PRO A 269 5.83 -18.14 3.45
N HIS A 270 6.55 -18.73 4.40
CA HIS A 270 6.45 -18.37 5.83
C HIS A 270 7.51 -17.34 6.26
N HIS A 271 8.51 -17.12 5.40
CA HIS A 271 9.60 -16.17 5.62
C HIS A 271 9.73 -15.25 4.41
N HIS A 272 10.05 -13.98 4.66
CA HIS A 272 10.03 -12.95 3.63
C HIS A 272 11.07 -13.18 2.52
N LEU A 273 12.24 -13.76 2.86
CA LEU A 273 13.23 -14.15 1.85
C LEU A 273 12.81 -15.32 0.98
N ASN A 274 12.11 -16.31 1.54
CA ASN A 274 11.55 -17.38 0.73
C ASN A 274 10.50 -16.83 -0.23
N GLY A 275 9.71 -15.85 0.23
CA GLY A 275 8.77 -15.12 -0.60
C GLY A 275 9.48 -14.35 -1.71
N LEU A 276 10.54 -13.60 -1.39
CA LEU A 276 11.31 -12.86 -2.39
C LEU A 276 11.94 -13.79 -3.42
N ARG A 277 12.54 -14.91 -2.98
CA ARG A 277 13.09 -15.93 -3.88
C ARG A 277 12.03 -16.45 -4.84
N GLN A 278 10.85 -16.83 -4.33
CA GLN A 278 9.77 -17.32 -5.17
C GLN A 278 9.25 -16.25 -6.14
N VAL A 279 9.18 -14.98 -5.73
CA VAL A 279 8.85 -13.84 -6.62
C VAL A 279 9.88 -13.70 -7.74
N LEU A 280 11.18 -13.74 -7.41
CA LEU A 280 12.24 -13.62 -8.43
C LEU A 280 12.26 -14.84 -9.37
N THR A 281 12.03 -16.05 -8.84
CA THR A 281 11.86 -17.25 -9.64
C THR A 281 10.69 -17.09 -10.61
N LEU A 282 9.53 -16.62 -10.13
CA LEU A 282 8.36 -16.35 -10.97
C LEU A 282 8.74 -15.39 -12.10
N ILE A 283 9.39 -14.26 -11.80
CA ILE A 283 9.78 -13.28 -12.83
C ILE A 283 10.68 -13.90 -13.90
N HIS A 284 11.61 -14.76 -13.49
CA HIS A 284 12.54 -15.44 -14.38
C HIS A 284 11.88 -16.52 -15.24
N THR A 285 10.97 -17.33 -14.67
CA THR A 285 10.44 -18.53 -15.34
C THR A 285 9.07 -18.35 -15.98
N TYR A 286 8.34 -17.28 -15.65
CA TYR A 286 6.99 -17.07 -16.13
C TYR A 286 6.96 -16.67 -17.60
N ASP A 287 6.08 -17.29 -18.39
CA ASP A 287 5.86 -16.93 -19.79
C ASP A 287 4.91 -15.74 -19.89
N TRP A 288 5.47 -14.54 -19.80
CA TRP A 288 4.75 -13.27 -19.85
C TRP A 288 4.04 -12.99 -21.19
N ASN A 289 4.38 -13.71 -22.26
CA ASN A 289 3.78 -13.50 -23.58
C ASN A 289 2.50 -14.30 -23.76
N ASN A 290 2.43 -15.51 -23.19
CA ASN A 290 1.33 -16.44 -23.43
C ASN A 290 0.51 -16.79 -22.17
N SER A 291 0.88 -16.27 -20.99
CA SER A 291 0.24 -16.58 -19.71
C SER A 291 -0.26 -15.32 -19.00
N ILE A 292 -1.31 -15.48 -18.18
CA ILE A 292 -1.89 -14.39 -17.38
C ILE A 292 -1.78 -14.63 -15.88
N ILE A 293 -1.46 -13.57 -15.13
CA ILE A 293 -1.46 -13.61 -13.68
C ILE A 293 -2.86 -13.27 -13.18
N VAL A 294 -3.51 -14.25 -12.53
CA VAL A 294 -4.80 -14.07 -11.88
C VAL A 294 -4.63 -14.23 -10.36
N VAL A 295 -5.12 -13.24 -9.60
CA VAL A 295 -5.04 -13.21 -8.14
C VAL A 295 -6.46 -13.11 -7.58
N SER A 296 -6.90 -14.09 -6.78
CA SER A 296 -8.16 -14.02 -6.03
C SER A 296 -8.01 -13.25 -4.73
N ASP A 297 -9.16 -12.81 -4.19
CA ASP A 297 -9.23 -12.48 -2.78
C ASP A 297 -8.86 -13.73 -1.97
N PRO A 298 -7.98 -13.63 -0.96
CA PRO A 298 -7.60 -14.78 -0.15
C PRO A 298 -8.78 -15.51 0.52
N ALA A 299 -9.92 -14.87 0.72
CA ALA A 299 -11.12 -15.51 1.26
C ALA A 299 -11.96 -16.25 0.19
N SER A 300 -11.67 -16.03 -1.09
CA SER A 300 -12.40 -16.60 -2.23
C SER A 300 -11.52 -17.56 -3.04
N LYS A 301 -12.12 -18.60 -3.60
CA LYS A 301 -11.46 -19.39 -4.65
C LYS A 301 -11.88 -18.81 -6.00
N VAL A 302 -10.92 -18.55 -6.89
CA VAL A 302 -11.25 -18.28 -8.30
C VAL A 302 -11.86 -19.54 -8.87
N ASP A 303 -12.89 -19.38 -9.69
CA ASP A 303 -13.35 -20.45 -10.55
C ASP A 303 -12.29 -20.76 -11.60
N GLU A 304 -11.60 -21.90 -11.46
CA GLU A 304 -10.56 -22.35 -12.39
C GLU A 304 -11.08 -22.49 -13.83
N SER A 305 -12.38 -22.75 -14.00
CA SER A 305 -12.99 -22.83 -15.34
C SER A 305 -12.99 -21.46 -16.04
N ALA A 306 -13.27 -20.38 -15.29
CA ALA A 306 -13.22 -19.02 -15.82
C ALA A 306 -11.79 -18.60 -16.18
N VAL A 307 -10.80 -19.01 -15.39
CA VAL A 307 -9.38 -18.74 -15.72
C VAL A 307 -8.99 -19.45 -17.02
N MET A 308 -9.33 -20.73 -17.15
CA MET A 308 -9.07 -21.48 -18.38
C MET A 308 -9.78 -20.92 -19.59
N GLU A 309 -11.01 -20.40 -19.45
CA GLU A 309 -11.72 -19.74 -20.55
C GLU A 309 -10.99 -18.47 -21.02
N VAL A 310 -10.50 -17.64 -20.09
CA VAL A 310 -9.72 -16.45 -20.44
C VAL A 310 -8.40 -16.84 -21.11
N GLU A 311 -7.70 -17.84 -20.59
CA GLU A 311 -6.45 -18.33 -21.21
C GLU A 311 -6.68 -18.88 -22.62
N ARG A 312 -7.81 -19.56 -22.86
CA ARG A 312 -8.18 -20.00 -24.21
C ARG A 312 -8.52 -18.85 -25.14
N ALA A 313 -9.14 -17.79 -24.63
CA ALA A 313 -9.52 -16.63 -25.45
C ALA A 313 -8.32 -15.74 -25.85
N ILE A 314 -7.21 -15.81 -25.09
CA ILE A 314 -5.99 -15.05 -25.36
C ILE A 314 -5.09 -15.76 -26.41
N LYS A 315 -5.20 -17.08 -26.54
CA LYS A 315 -4.48 -17.89 -27.53
C LYS A 315 -5.16 -17.87 -28.89
#